data_AF-A0A9E6JRX6-F1
#
_entry.id   AF-A0A9E6JRX6-F1
#
_cell.length_a   1.000
_cell.length_b   1.000
_cell.length_c   1.000
_cell.angle_alpha   90.00
_cell.angle_beta   90.00
_cell.angle_gamma   90.00
#
_symmetry.space_group_name_H-M   'P 1'
#
loop_
_entity.id
_entity.type
_entity.pdbx_description
1 polymer ?
#
loop_
_entity_poly.entity_id
_entity_poly.type
_entity_poly.pdbx_seq_one_letter_code
_entity_poly.pdbx_strand_id
1 'polypeptide(L)'
;VDYDYATSWSFSPAEVMTFFVPYWVGFGDVEYKGQKTNTYWGQMPFTTSPMYFGILTILLAIIGIIYNFKKNILVQSLTIISFLALILSFGRTFPILFDLMFYNFPYFSSFRAPVMIHIMINVSFVILAGFGIKSVLDLIKDNKIGL
;
A
#
# COMPACT_ATOMS: atom_id res chain seq x y z
N VAL A 1 -6.11 20.90 -8.42
CA VAL A 1 -7.30 20.38 -7.71
C VAL A 1 -7.35 21.08 -6.36
N ASP A 2 -8.54 21.39 -5.83
CA ASP A 2 -8.65 21.98 -4.49
C ASP A 2 -8.14 21.00 -3.41
N TYR A 3 -7.52 21.53 -2.34
CA TYR A 3 -6.88 20.70 -1.32
C TYR A 3 -7.89 19.81 -0.58
N ASP A 4 -9.06 20.35 -0.23
CA ASP A 4 -10.09 19.61 0.51
C ASP A 4 -10.67 18.50 -0.36
N TYR A 5 -10.84 18.76 -1.66
CA TYR A 5 -11.24 17.73 -2.60
C TYR A 5 -10.17 16.65 -2.75
N ALA A 6 -8.91 17.03 -2.93
CA ALA A 6 -7.82 16.06 -3.09
C ALA A 6 -7.69 15.14 -1.87
N THR A 7 -7.71 15.73 -0.66
CA THR A 7 -7.53 14.98 0.59
C THR A 7 -8.77 14.21 1.05
N SER A 8 -9.91 14.33 0.37
CA SER A 8 -11.11 13.55 0.69
C SER A 8 -10.88 12.03 0.52
N TRP A 9 -10.01 11.60 -0.39
CA TRP A 9 -9.55 10.21 -0.54
C TRP A 9 -8.19 9.96 0.12
N SER A 10 -8.03 10.45 1.35
CA SER A 10 -6.90 10.10 2.20
C SER A 10 -7.08 8.70 2.76
N PHE A 11 -6.02 7.90 2.74
CA PHE A 11 -6.00 6.56 3.32
C PHE A 11 -5.80 6.65 4.84
N SER A 12 -6.49 5.85 5.65
CA SER A 12 -6.35 5.90 7.10
C SER A 12 -5.40 4.81 7.62
N PRO A 13 -4.74 5.01 8.77
CA PRO A 13 -3.99 3.95 9.43
C PRO A 13 -4.84 2.70 9.71
N ALA A 14 -6.14 2.85 9.97
CA ALA A 14 -7.05 1.73 10.18
C ALA A 14 -7.25 0.89 8.90
N GLU A 15 -7.15 1.51 7.73
CA GLU A 15 -7.28 0.82 6.44
C GLU A 15 -6.02 0.03 6.06
N VAL A 16 -4.88 0.23 6.72
CA VAL A 16 -3.69 -0.61 6.52
C VAL A 16 -4.00 -2.10 6.76
N MET A 17 -4.96 -2.40 7.62
CA MET A 17 -5.42 -3.77 7.85
C MET A 17 -6.04 -4.42 6.61
N THR A 18 -6.52 -3.64 5.62
CA THR A 18 -7.03 -4.18 4.35
C THR A 18 -5.96 -4.89 3.54
N PHE A 19 -4.69 -4.57 3.78
CA PHE A 19 -3.56 -5.23 3.14
C PHE A 19 -3.56 -6.73 3.43
N PHE A 20 -4.05 -7.11 4.60
CA PHE A 20 -4.14 -8.48 5.10
C PHE A 20 -5.55 -9.06 5.00
N VAL A 21 -6.57 -8.24 5.33
CA VAL A 21 -7.98 -8.66 5.40
C VAL A 21 -8.81 -7.71 4.55
N PRO A 22 -9.17 -8.06 3.30
CA PRO A 22 -9.79 -7.12 2.36
C PRO A 22 -11.10 -6.51 2.88
N TYR A 23 -11.88 -7.26 3.68
CA TYR A 23 -13.17 -6.80 4.22
C TYR A 23 -13.04 -5.96 5.50
N TRP A 24 -11.85 -5.67 6.01
CA TRP A 24 -11.67 -5.02 7.32
C TRP A 24 -12.50 -3.75 7.46
N VAL A 25 -12.46 -2.85 6.47
CA VAL A 25 -13.22 -1.58 6.47
C VAL A 25 -14.52 -1.61 5.65
N GLY A 26 -14.92 -2.79 5.17
CA GLY A 26 -16.06 -2.96 4.25
C GLY A 26 -15.82 -2.39 2.84
N PHE A 27 -16.89 -2.38 2.04
CA PHE A 27 -16.88 -1.93 0.64
C PHE A 27 -18.01 -0.92 0.38
N GLY A 28 -17.75 0.02 -0.52
CA GLY A 28 -18.72 0.94 -1.08
C GLY A 28 -19.61 0.27 -2.12
N ASP A 29 -20.88 0.70 -2.17
CA ASP A 29 -21.91 0.26 -3.12
C ASP A 29 -22.10 -1.27 -3.21
N VAL A 30 -22.50 -1.90 -2.11
CA VAL A 30 -23.03 -3.27 -2.16
C VAL A 30 -24.53 -3.25 -2.36
N GLU A 31 -25.05 -4.08 -3.26
CA GLU A 31 -26.48 -4.23 -3.47
C GLU A 31 -27.05 -5.23 -2.46
N TYR A 32 -27.89 -4.76 -1.55
CA TYR A 32 -28.60 -5.60 -0.59
C TYR A 32 -30.10 -5.47 -0.82
N LYS A 33 -30.75 -6.58 -1.23
CA LYS A 33 -32.20 -6.62 -1.52
C LYS A 33 -32.68 -5.54 -2.50
N GLY A 34 -31.90 -5.24 -3.54
CA GLY A 34 -32.24 -4.24 -4.56
C GLY A 34 -32.01 -2.78 -4.15
N GLN A 35 -31.38 -2.54 -2.98
CA GLN A 35 -30.96 -1.21 -2.54
C GLN A 35 -29.43 -1.13 -2.45
N LYS A 36 -28.85 -0.04 -2.95
CA LYS A 36 -27.43 0.27 -2.76
C LYS A 36 -27.20 0.64 -1.31
N THR A 37 -26.43 -0.16 -0.59
CA THR A 37 -26.00 0.13 0.76
C THR A 37 -24.48 0.29 0.79
N ASN A 38 -24.00 1.30 1.50
CA ASN A 38 -22.58 1.50 1.71
C ASN A 38 -22.16 0.74 2.99
N THR A 39 -21.31 -0.28 2.85
CA THR A 39 -20.75 -1.00 4.01
C THR A 39 -19.39 -0.46 4.43
N TYR A 40 -18.85 0.49 3.68
CA TYR A 40 -17.58 1.12 3.99
C TYR A 40 -17.73 2.05 5.19
N TRP A 41 -16.89 1.84 6.20
CA TRP A 41 -16.86 2.62 7.43
C TRP A 41 -15.52 3.34 7.66
N GLY A 42 -14.66 3.39 6.64
CA GLY A 42 -13.41 4.15 6.69
C GLY A 42 -13.59 5.64 6.44
N GLN A 43 -12.48 6.37 6.26
CA GLN A 43 -12.51 7.83 6.20
C GLN A 43 -12.83 8.43 4.82
N MET A 44 -12.73 7.64 3.74
CA MET A 44 -13.02 8.09 2.38
C MET A 44 -14.54 8.20 2.16
N PRO A 45 -15.02 8.95 1.15
CA PRO A 45 -16.46 9.00 0.86
C PRO A 45 -17.04 7.62 0.51
N PHE A 46 -16.27 6.83 -0.24
CA PHE A 46 -16.55 5.45 -0.60
C PHE A 46 -15.26 4.82 -1.13
N THR A 47 -15.19 3.49 -1.11
CA THR A 47 -14.17 2.72 -1.84
C THR A 47 -14.82 1.51 -2.50
N THR A 48 -14.59 1.30 -3.78
CA THR A 48 -15.08 0.10 -4.49
C THR A 48 -14.06 -1.04 -4.45
N SER A 49 -12.82 -0.76 -4.04
CA SER A 49 -11.73 -1.72 -4.04
C SER A 49 -10.81 -1.47 -2.84
N PRO A 50 -10.82 -2.33 -1.81
CA PRO A 50 -9.86 -2.26 -0.73
C PRO A 50 -8.49 -2.62 -1.28
N MET A 51 -7.49 -1.98 -0.70
CA MET A 51 -6.10 -2.25 -1.01
C MET A 51 -5.74 -3.62 -0.40
N TYR A 52 -5.82 -4.71 -1.17
CA TYR A 52 -5.43 -6.05 -0.72
C TYR A 52 -4.33 -6.60 -1.62
N PHE A 53 -3.15 -6.87 -1.04
CA PHE A 53 -1.97 -7.34 -1.77
C PHE A 53 -1.90 -8.86 -1.90
N GLY A 54 -2.70 -9.59 -1.12
CA GLY A 54 -2.52 -11.02 -0.90
C GLY A 54 -1.55 -11.30 0.26
N ILE A 55 -2.01 -12.09 1.23
CA ILE A 55 -1.18 -12.47 2.38
C ILE A 55 0.15 -13.12 1.97
N LEU A 56 0.13 -13.95 0.92
CA LEU A 56 1.32 -14.63 0.41
C LEU A 56 2.33 -13.64 -0.17
N THR A 57 1.87 -12.63 -0.92
CA THR A 57 2.72 -11.57 -1.48
C THR A 57 3.43 -10.80 -0.38
N ILE A 58 2.70 -10.43 0.68
CA ILE A 58 3.26 -9.70 1.83
C ILE A 58 4.31 -10.56 2.53
N LEU A 59 4.01 -11.83 2.81
CA LEU A 59 4.94 -12.75 3.46
C LEU A 59 6.24 -12.90 2.65
N LEU A 60 6.12 -13.12 1.32
CA LEU A 60 7.27 -13.22 0.43
C LEU A 60 8.04 -11.90 0.36
N ALA A 61 7.36 -10.76 0.29
CA ALA A 61 8.01 -9.45 0.29
C ALA A 61 8.81 -9.22 1.58
N ILE A 62 8.27 -9.59 2.75
CA ILE A 62 8.98 -9.50 4.03
C ILE A 62 10.23 -10.38 4.02
N ILE A 63 10.15 -11.61 3.53
CA ILE A 63 11.32 -12.49 3.38
C ILE A 63 12.35 -11.83 2.44
N GLY A 64 11.90 -11.31 1.30
CA GLY A 64 12.75 -10.62 0.32
C GLY A 64 13.49 -9.45 0.94
N ILE A 65 12.80 -8.62 1.74
CA ILE A 65 13.38 -7.53 2.50
C ILE A 65 14.43 -8.09 3.48
N ILE A 66 14.06 -8.97 4.40
CA ILE A 66 14.96 -9.44 5.48
C ILE A 66 16.28 -10.00 4.93
N TYR A 67 16.23 -10.84 3.89
CA TYR A 67 17.43 -11.52 3.37
C TYR A 67 18.29 -10.66 2.43
N ASN A 68 17.70 -9.67 1.76
CA ASN A 68 18.38 -8.88 0.72
C ASN A 68 18.59 -7.41 1.09
N PHE A 69 18.00 -6.90 2.17
CA PHE A 69 18.06 -5.48 2.53
C PHE A 69 19.50 -4.98 2.63
N LYS A 70 20.39 -5.70 3.30
CA LYS A 70 21.81 -5.30 3.42
C LYS A 70 22.65 -5.54 2.16
N LYS A 71 22.13 -6.30 1.20
CA LYS A 71 22.90 -6.81 0.03
C LYS A 71 22.54 -6.10 -1.27
N ASN A 72 21.33 -5.56 -1.37
CA ASN A 72 20.80 -5.04 -2.62
C ASN A 72 20.17 -3.66 -2.43
N ILE A 73 20.74 -2.66 -3.10
CA ILE A 73 20.26 -1.28 -3.08
C ILE A 73 18.83 -1.15 -3.60
N LEU A 74 18.44 -1.95 -4.61
CA LEU A 74 17.08 -1.95 -5.15
C LEU A 74 16.05 -2.35 -4.09
N VAL A 75 16.36 -3.37 -3.29
CA VAL A 75 15.49 -3.83 -2.18
C VAL A 75 15.34 -2.72 -1.13
N GLN A 76 16.42 -2.01 -0.80
CA GLN A 76 16.37 -0.86 0.11
C GLN A 76 15.48 0.25 -0.46
N SER A 77 15.73 0.66 -1.72
CA SER A 77 14.98 1.72 -2.39
C SER A 77 13.49 1.41 -2.48
N LEU A 78 13.12 0.19 -2.88
CA LEU A 78 11.72 -0.24 -2.96
C LEU A 78 11.03 -0.27 -1.58
N THR A 79 11.75 -0.70 -0.54
CA THR A 79 11.24 -0.69 0.84
C THR A 79 10.99 0.75 1.31
N ILE A 80 11.94 1.65 1.09
CA ILE A 80 11.84 3.07 1.47
C ILE A 80 10.73 3.76 0.69
N ILE A 81 10.66 3.56 -0.64
CA ILE A 81 9.60 4.14 -1.49
C ILE A 81 8.23 3.63 -1.06
N SER A 82 8.08 2.34 -0.75
CA SER A 82 6.81 1.79 -0.26
C SER A 82 6.37 2.44 1.04
N PHE A 83 7.31 2.61 1.98
CA PHE A 83 7.02 3.22 3.28
C PHE A 83 6.66 4.71 3.15
N LEU A 84 7.41 5.46 2.33
CA LEU A 84 7.12 6.86 2.05
C LEU A 84 5.78 7.03 1.32
N ALA A 85 5.48 6.18 0.35
CA ALA A 85 4.21 6.18 -0.35
C ALA A 85 3.04 5.88 0.61
N LEU A 86 3.22 4.94 1.55
CA LEU A 86 2.21 4.64 2.57
C LEU A 86 1.93 5.86 3.44
N ILE A 87 2.97 6.51 3.99
CA ILE A 87 2.79 7.69 4.82
C ILE A 87 2.16 8.83 4.02
N LEU A 88 2.58 9.03 2.76
CA LEU A 88 2.04 10.08 1.92
C LEU A 88 0.56 9.83 1.57
N SER A 89 0.18 8.57 1.42
CA SER A 89 -1.21 8.21 1.18
C SER A 89 -2.15 8.59 2.33
N PHE A 90 -1.61 8.82 3.53
CA PHE A 90 -2.41 9.23 4.68
C PHE A 90 -2.99 10.64 4.55
N GLY A 91 -2.52 11.45 3.60
CA GLY A 91 -3.11 12.75 3.25
C GLY A 91 -3.42 13.60 4.48
N ARG A 92 -4.70 13.95 4.68
CA ARG A 92 -5.15 14.75 5.84
C ARG A 92 -4.94 14.10 7.21
N THR A 93 -4.79 12.77 7.27
CA THR A 93 -4.48 12.07 8.53
C THR A 93 -3.01 12.27 8.92
N PHE A 94 -2.14 12.53 7.95
CA PHE A 94 -0.74 12.90 8.19
C PHE A 94 -0.32 14.06 7.26
N PRO A 95 -0.81 15.29 7.53
CA PRO A 95 -0.70 16.40 6.59
C PRO A 95 0.73 16.89 6.43
N ILE A 96 1.61 16.71 7.43
CA ILE A 96 2.99 17.23 7.42
C ILE A 96 3.75 16.82 6.16
N LEU A 97 3.73 15.53 5.80
CA LEU A 97 4.43 15.05 4.61
C LEU A 97 3.63 15.33 3.34
N PHE A 98 2.31 15.23 3.41
CA PHE A 98 1.43 15.45 2.26
C PHE A 98 1.47 16.90 1.77
N ASP A 99 1.34 17.87 2.67
CA ASP A 99 1.34 19.30 2.39
C ASP A 99 2.70 19.73 1.82
N LEU A 100 3.80 19.22 2.37
CA LEU A 100 5.14 19.45 1.84
C LEU A 100 5.22 19.08 0.36
N MET A 101 4.68 17.92 -0.02
CA MET A 101 4.66 17.48 -1.43
C MET A 101 3.65 18.26 -2.25
N PHE A 102 2.45 18.51 -1.73
CA PHE A 102 1.36 19.17 -2.45
C PHE A 102 1.68 20.60 -2.85
N TYR A 103 2.34 21.37 -1.97
CA TYR A 103 2.67 22.76 -2.23
C TYR A 103 4.03 22.96 -2.91
N ASN A 104 5.02 22.09 -2.68
CA ASN A 104 6.38 22.30 -3.18
C ASN A 104 6.77 21.42 -4.38
N PHE A 105 6.11 20.27 -4.59
CA PHE A 105 6.51 19.32 -5.63
C PHE A 105 5.72 19.55 -6.93
N PRO A 106 6.39 19.76 -8.07
CA PRO A 106 5.71 20.02 -9.33
C PRO A 106 4.83 18.84 -9.73
N TYR A 107 3.65 19.13 -10.28
CA TYR A 107 2.64 18.14 -10.69
C TYR A 107 2.04 17.28 -9.58
N PHE A 108 2.40 17.46 -8.30
CA PHE A 108 1.81 16.67 -7.23
C PHE A 108 0.31 16.97 -7.04
N SER A 109 -0.09 18.22 -7.24
CA SER A 109 -1.50 18.65 -7.22
C SER A 109 -2.35 18.08 -8.38
N SER A 110 -1.73 17.35 -9.32
CA SER A 110 -2.42 16.59 -10.37
C SER A 110 -2.87 15.21 -9.89
N PHE A 111 -2.32 14.68 -8.79
CA PHE A 111 -2.86 13.48 -8.14
C PHE A 111 -4.21 13.83 -7.52
N ARG A 112 -5.28 13.23 -8.05
CA ARG A 112 -6.65 13.54 -7.61
C ARG A 112 -6.95 13.06 -6.20
N ALA A 113 -6.20 12.09 -5.71
CA ALA A 113 -6.39 11.48 -4.40
C ALA A 113 -5.05 10.95 -3.84
N PRO A 114 -4.74 11.16 -2.54
CA PRO A 114 -3.58 10.60 -1.87
C PRO A 114 -3.48 9.08 -2.03
N VAL A 115 -4.63 8.38 -1.97
CA VAL A 115 -4.65 6.92 -2.12
C VAL A 115 -4.04 6.45 -3.45
N MET A 116 -4.01 7.27 -4.50
CA MET A 116 -3.44 6.86 -5.80
C MET A 116 -1.95 6.51 -5.74
N ILE A 117 -1.18 7.06 -4.79
CA ILE A 117 0.25 6.75 -4.66
C ILE A 117 0.51 5.29 -4.30
N HIS A 118 -0.50 4.58 -3.80
CA HIS A 118 -0.45 3.17 -3.49
C HIS A 118 -0.03 2.28 -4.67
N ILE A 119 -0.14 2.74 -5.92
CA ILE A 119 0.44 2.05 -7.08
C ILE A 119 1.95 1.79 -6.91
N MET A 120 2.68 2.72 -6.29
CA MET A 120 4.11 2.56 -5.98
C MET A 120 4.34 1.46 -4.95
N ILE A 121 3.43 1.32 -3.97
CA ILE A 121 3.48 0.26 -2.97
C ILE A 121 3.21 -1.09 -3.64
N ASN A 122 2.16 -1.19 -4.47
CA ASN A 122 1.82 -2.42 -5.21
C ASN A 122 3.02 -2.93 -6.03
N VAL A 123 3.60 -2.08 -6.87
CA VAL A 123 4.72 -2.46 -7.74
C VAL A 123 5.93 -2.88 -6.90
N SER A 124 6.23 -2.13 -5.83
CA SER A 124 7.34 -2.44 -4.95
C SER A 124 7.16 -3.78 -4.24
N PHE A 125 5.99 -4.06 -3.69
CA PHE A 125 5.70 -5.32 -2.98
C PHE A 125 5.77 -6.53 -3.91
N VAL A 126 5.30 -6.42 -5.16
CA VAL A 126 5.42 -7.50 -6.15
C VAL A 126 6.88 -7.81 -6.46
N ILE A 127 7.72 -6.79 -6.67
CA ILE A 127 9.15 -6.98 -6.93
C ILE A 127 9.86 -7.56 -5.70
N LEU A 128 9.57 -7.04 -4.50
CA LEU A 128 10.11 -7.53 -3.24
C LEU A 128 9.70 -8.99 -2.98
N ALA A 129 8.48 -9.38 -3.32
CA ALA A 129 8.03 -10.77 -3.26
C ALA A 129 8.85 -11.67 -4.20
N GLY A 130 9.20 -11.18 -5.40
CA GLY A 130 10.12 -11.88 -6.30
C GLY A 130 11.51 -12.11 -5.68
N PHE A 131 12.07 -11.12 -4.98
CA PHE A 131 13.29 -11.30 -4.19
C PHE A 131 13.11 -12.32 -3.06
N GLY A 132 11.95 -12.33 -2.42
CA GLY A 132 11.58 -13.32 -1.40
C GLY A 132 11.62 -14.74 -1.93
N ILE A 133 10.97 -14.99 -3.07
CA ILE A 133 10.98 -16.29 -3.75
C ILE A 133 12.42 -16.70 -4.05
N LYS A 134 13.22 -15.80 -4.64
CA LYS A 134 14.64 -16.06 -4.93
C LYS A 134 15.41 -16.46 -3.68
N SER A 135 15.23 -15.74 -2.57
CA SER A 135 15.91 -16.06 -1.31
C SER A 135 15.47 -17.40 -0.72
N VAL A 136 14.20 -17.76 -0.80
CA VAL A 136 13.73 -19.09 -0.38
C VAL A 136 14.39 -20.18 -1.21
N LEU A 137 14.45 -20.03 -2.54
CA LEU A 137 15.10 -21.00 -3.43
C LEU A 137 16.61 -21.13 -3.15
N ASP A 138 17.30 -20.01 -2.94
CA ASP A 138 18.73 -20.00 -2.61
C ASP A 138 19.00 -20.72 -1.28
N LEU A 139 18.13 -20.56 -0.27
CA LEU A 139 18.26 -21.24 1.03
C LEU A 139 18.01 -22.75 0.96
N ILE A 140 17.04 -23.18 0.14
CA ILE A 140 16.77 -24.60 -0.11
C ILE A 140 17.97 -25.23 -0.81
N LYS A 141 18.50 -24.59 -1.85
CA LYS A 141 19.66 -25.09 -2.61
C LYS A 141 20.92 -25.23 -1.74
N ASP A 142 21.10 -24.31 -0.80
CA ASP A 142 22.24 -24.32 0.14
C ASP A 142 22.07 -25.31 1.31
N ASN A 143 20.99 -26.11 1.37
CA ASN A 143 20.64 -26.99 2.51
C ASN A 143 20.60 -26.25 3.87
N LYS A 144 20.33 -24.93 3.87
CA LYS A 144 20.23 -24.12 5.09
C LYS A 144 18.88 -24.27 5.79
N ILE A 145 17.90 -24.81 5.07
CA ILE A 145 16.59 -25.20 5.59
C ILE A 145 16.49 -26.69 5.29
N GLY A 146 16.65 -27.54 6.30
CA GLY A 146 16.58 -29.00 6.14
C GLY A 146 15.16 -29.45 5.84
N LEU A 147 14.78 -29.38 4.56
CA LEU A 147 13.62 -30.03 3.97
C LEU A 147 14.08 -31.16 3.04
#